data_AF-A0A8X6HZJ3-F1
#
_entry.id   AF-A0A8X6HZJ3-F1
#
_cell.length_a   1.000
_cell.length_b   1.000
_cell.length_c   1.000
_cell.angle_alpha   90.00
_cell.angle_beta   90.00
_cell.angle_gamma   90.00
#
_symmetry.space_group_name_H-M   'P 1'
#
loop_
_entity.id
_entity.type
_entity.pdbx_description
1 polymer ?
#
loop_
_entity_poly.entity_id
_entity_poly.type
_entity_poly.pdbx_seq_one_letter_code
_entity_poly.pdbx_strand_id
1 'polypeptide(L)'
;MVRASQVHSYITRNPKDVCVSYYYHMKDTPVHGFKGSFDEFFDIFLSGNIDFGDYFEHLLGWYEHRNDPNVLFLTYEAMLENTAEAILKIASFLDDAKYAEPLRQDPEKLNNVLKYSSFKHMKESVNSTISDIVKMTPDEIAKSDLPDTMKNIFSQIPKEHLPDDGSPPPVNFIRKGIIGDWRNHLSEDQSKRMDQKFAERTKGTDIPNLWKNYM
;
A
#
# COMPACT_ATOMS: atom_id res chain seq x y z
N MET A 1 -28.26 -16.59 -14.50
CA MET A 1 -27.24 -16.71 -13.44
C MET A 1 -25.91 -16.26 -14.03
N VAL A 2 -25.66 -14.95 -14.01
CA VAL A 2 -24.43 -14.35 -14.59
C VAL A 2 -23.31 -14.64 -13.59
N ARG A 3 -22.25 -15.34 -14.02
CA ARG A 3 -21.02 -15.44 -13.22
C ARG A 3 -20.59 -14.02 -12.88
N ALA A 4 -20.37 -13.71 -11.60
CA ALA A 4 -19.74 -12.46 -11.22
C ALA A 4 -18.41 -12.37 -11.99
N SER A 5 -18.33 -11.48 -12.97
CA SER A 5 -17.07 -11.16 -13.64
C SER A 5 -16.12 -10.64 -12.57
N GLN A 6 -14.91 -11.21 -12.50
CA GLN A 6 -13.89 -10.73 -11.58
C GLN A 6 -13.62 -9.25 -11.84
N VAL A 7 -13.76 -8.44 -10.80
CA VAL A 7 -13.47 -7.00 -10.82
C VAL A 7 -12.13 -6.75 -10.12
N HIS A 8 -11.39 -5.75 -10.60
CA HIS A 8 -10.06 -5.39 -10.09
C HIS A 8 -10.08 -3.93 -9.65
N SER A 9 -9.58 -3.65 -8.45
CA SER A 9 -9.31 -2.29 -8.00
C SER A 9 -7.80 -2.09 -7.97
N TYR A 10 -7.31 -1.12 -8.73
CA TYR A 10 -5.90 -0.77 -8.82
C TYR A 10 -5.67 0.61 -8.20
N ILE A 11 -4.85 0.65 -7.16
CA ILE A 11 -4.48 1.89 -6.48
C ILE A 11 -3.02 2.17 -6.79
N THR A 12 -2.74 3.34 -7.37
CA THR A 12 -1.38 3.86 -7.52
C THR A 12 -1.14 5.05 -6.60
N ARG A 13 0.13 5.44 -6.44
CA ARG A 13 0.57 6.53 -5.58
C ARG A 13 1.82 7.16 -6.17
N ASN A 14 2.10 8.43 -5.88
CA ASN A 14 3.31 9.12 -6.29
C ASN A 14 4.57 8.25 -6.03
N PRO A 15 5.42 8.01 -7.06
CA PRO A 15 6.55 7.10 -6.95
C PRO A 15 7.58 7.47 -5.88
N LYS A 16 7.76 8.77 -5.60
CA LYS A 16 8.69 9.24 -4.55
C LYS A 16 8.20 8.83 -3.17
N ASP A 17 6.92 9.00 -2.90
CA ASP A 17 6.28 8.58 -1.65
C ASP A 17 6.22 7.04 -1.53
N VAL A 18 6.03 6.33 -2.66
CA VAL A 18 6.09 4.86 -2.70
C VAL A 18 7.49 4.38 -2.31
N CYS A 19 8.54 4.96 -2.89
CA CYS A 19 9.93 4.60 -2.57
C CYS A 19 10.21 4.74 -1.06
N VAL A 20 9.79 5.86 -0.45
CA VAL A 20 9.95 6.07 1.00
C VAL A 20 9.15 5.07 1.80
N SER A 21 7.87 4.87 1.46
CA SER A 21 7.01 3.94 2.18
C SER A 21 7.55 2.50 2.10
N TYR A 22 8.09 2.11 0.94
CA TYR A 22 8.61 0.77 0.72
C TYR A 22 9.94 0.56 1.47
N TYR A 23 10.82 1.55 1.53
CA TYR A 23 12.01 1.48 2.38
C TYR A 23 11.66 1.13 3.82
N TYR A 24 10.73 1.87 4.43
CA TYR A 24 10.31 1.61 5.81
C TYR A 24 9.55 0.30 5.95
N HIS A 25 8.80 -0.13 4.94
CA HIS A 25 8.19 -1.46 4.97
C HIS A 25 9.26 -2.56 5.01
N MET A 26 10.29 -2.47 4.18
CA MET A 26 11.39 -3.46 4.15
C MET A 26 12.25 -3.42 5.41
N LYS A 27 12.42 -2.23 6.01
CA LYS A 27 13.22 -2.01 7.21
C LYS A 27 12.48 -2.43 8.50
N ASP A 28 11.23 -2.01 8.64
CA ASP A 28 10.48 -2.10 9.91
C ASP A 28 9.56 -3.34 9.96
N THR A 29 9.40 -4.07 8.85
CA THR A 29 8.62 -5.32 8.85
C THR A 29 9.55 -6.51 9.13
N PRO A 30 9.28 -7.31 10.17
CA PRO A 30 10.19 -8.37 10.62
C PRO A 30 10.50 -9.46 9.59
N VAL A 31 9.59 -9.69 8.63
CA VAL A 31 9.75 -10.68 7.56
C VAL A 31 10.88 -10.29 6.59
N HIS A 32 11.09 -8.99 6.34
CA HIS A 32 12.08 -8.52 5.36
C HIS A 32 13.45 -8.25 5.98
N GLY A 33 13.49 -7.52 7.10
CA GLY A 33 14.71 -7.27 7.87
C GLY A 33 15.80 -6.50 7.11
N PHE A 34 15.44 -5.60 6.18
CA PHE A 34 16.41 -4.85 5.38
C PHE A 34 17.28 -3.94 6.28
N LYS A 35 18.59 -4.15 6.26
CA LYS A 35 19.56 -3.42 7.12
C LYS A 35 20.25 -2.23 6.42
N GLY A 36 19.98 -2.02 5.13
CA GLY A 36 20.59 -0.95 4.36
C GLY A 36 20.06 0.44 4.70
N SER A 37 20.82 1.44 4.25
CA SER A 37 20.45 2.86 4.26
C SER A 37 19.32 3.15 3.27
N PHE A 38 18.71 4.33 3.41
CA PHE A 38 17.72 4.80 2.44
C PHE A 38 18.36 5.03 1.05
N ASP A 39 19.61 5.47 1.00
CA ASP A 39 20.32 5.72 -0.26
C ASP A 39 20.54 4.43 -1.05
N GLU A 40 20.99 3.36 -0.38
CA GLU A 40 21.11 2.03 -0.99
C GLU A 40 19.74 1.51 -1.46
N PHE A 41 18.69 1.67 -0.65
CA PHE A 41 17.35 1.25 -1.04
C PHE A 41 16.81 2.04 -2.23
N PHE A 42 17.07 3.34 -2.28
CA PHE A 42 16.65 4.20 -3.38
C PHE A 42 17.23 3.70 -4.70
N ASP A 43 18.52 3.34 -4.72
CA ASP A 43 19.17 2.81 -5.93
C ASP A 43 18.58 1.45 -6.36
N ILE A 44 18.27 0.56 -5.40
CA ILE A 44 17.60 -0.73 -5.67
C ILE A 44 16.19 -0.49 -6.24
N PHE A 45 15.40 0.40 -5.62
CA PHE A 45 14.07 0.76 -6.09
C PHE A 45 14.11 1.36 -7.49
N LEU A 46 15.06 2.27 -7.75
CA LEU A 46 15.24 2.90 -9.06
C LEU A 46 15.76 1.92 -10.11
N SER A 47 16.45 0.84 -9.74
CA SER A 47 16.83 -0.21 -10.69
C SER A 47 15.68 -1.17 -11.03
N GLY A 48 14.61 -1.18 -10.23
CA GLY A 48 13.49 -2.12 -10.37
C GLY A 48 13.77 -3.53 -9.84
N ASN A 49 14.92 -3.75 -9.19
CA ASN A 49 15.31 -5.05 -8.63
C ASN A 49 14.79 -5.18 -7.19
N ILE A 50 13.48 -5.02 -7.04
CA ILE A 50 12.74 -5.12 -5.78
C ILE A 50 11.72 -6.26 -5.87
N ASP A 51 11.17 -6.68 -4.73
CA ASP A 51 10.06 -7.62 -4.75
C ASP A 51 8.91 -7.02 -5.56
N PHE A 52 8.19 -7.87 -6.30
CA PHE A 52 7.12 -7.48 -7.22
C PHE A 52 7.54 -6.65 -8.45
N GLY A 53 8.83 -6.37 -8.63
CA GLY A 53 9.40 -5.80 -9.86
C GLY A 53 9.37 -4.28 -9.95
N ASP A 54 9.65 -3.75 -11.14
CA ASP A 54 9.76 -2.30 -11.37
C ASP A 54 8.40 -1.59 -11.23
N TYR A 55 8.37 -0.57 -10.38
CA TYR A 55 7.16 0.23 -10.12
C TYR A 55 6.54 0.80 -11.41
N PHE A 56 7.35 1.27 -12.35
CA PHE A 56 6.81 1.90 -13.56
C PHE A 56 6.29 0.88 -14.56
N GLU A 57 6.87 -0.33 -14.63
CA GLU A 57 6.29 -1.43 -15.41
C GLU A 57 4.91 -1.80 -14.85
N HIS A 58 4.80 -1.93 -13.54
CA HIS A 58 3.55 -2.22 -12.87
C HIS A 58 2.50 -1.11 -13.06
N LEU A 59 2.90 0.16 -12.96
CA LEU A 59 2.03 1.31 -13.22
C LEU A 59 1.53 1.31 -14.66
N LEU A 60 2.43 1.24 -15.64
CA LEU A 60 2.08 1.31 -17.06
C LEU A 60 1.15 0.18 -17.46
N GLY A 61 1.46 -1.06 -17.05
CA GLY A 61 0.63 -2.22 -17.36
C GLY A 61 -0.81 -2.07 -16.90
N TRP A 62 -1.04 -1.62 -15.66
CA TRP A 62 -2.41 -1.38 -15.18
C TRP A 62 -3.04 -0.11 -15.73
N TYR A 63 -2.23 0.90 -16.07
CA TYR A 63 -2.72 2.14 -16.64
C TYR A 63 -3.32 1.94 -18.04
N GLU A 64 -2.80 1.00 -18.83
CA GLU A 64 -3.38 0.60 -20.12
C GLU A 64 -4.82 0.08 -19.97
N HIS A 65 -5.10 -0.63 -18.87
CA HIS A 65 -6.41 -1.23 -18.56
C HIS A 65 -7.34 -0.33 -17.73
N ARG A 66 -6.93 0.92 -17.42
CA ARG A 66 -7.66 1.78 -16.47
C ARG A 66 -9.11 2.10 -16.85
N ASN A 67 -9.45 1.95 -18.13
CA ASN A 67 -10.78 2.20 -18.67
C ASN A 67 -11.56 0.91 -18.95
N ASP A 68 -10.99 -0.25 -18.66
CA ASP A 68 -11.68 -1.52 -18.79
C ASP A 68 -12.85 -1.58 -17.81
N PRO A 69 -14.02 -2.12 -18.20
CA PRO A 69 -15.24 -2.04 -17.41
C PRO A 69 -15.14 -2.79 -16.06
N ASN A 70 -14.18 -3.71 -15.93
CA ASN A 70 -13.92 -4.48 -14.72
C ASN A 70 -12.64 -4.02 -13.99
N VAL A 71 -12.14 -2.80 -14.27
CA VAL A 71 -11.01 -2.19 -13.58
C VAL A 71 -11.42 -0.84 -12.98
N LEU A 72 -11.22 -0.68 -11.67
CA LEU A 72 -11.32 0.60 -10.98
C LEU A 72 -9.91 1.13 -10.72
N PHE A 73 -9.52 2.17 -11.43
CA PHE A 73 -8.26 2.86 -11.22
C PHE A 73 -8.42 4.02 -10.23
N LEU A 74 -7.57 4.08 -9.21
CA LEU A 74 -7.55 5.10 -8.17
C LEU A 74 -6.11 5.57 -7.89
N THR A 75 -5.97 6.81 -7.43
CA THR A 75 -4.74 7.32 -6.83
C THR A 75 -4.92 7.44 -5.32
N TYR A 76 -3.91 7.07 -4.54
CA TYR A 76 -3.89 7.23 -3.09
C TYR A 76 -4.15 8.69 -2.67
N GLU A 77 -3.64 9.65 -3.44
CA GLU A 77 -3.81 11.08 -3.19
C GLU A 77 -5.29 11.49 -3.27
N ALA A 78 -5.98 11.16 -4.36
CA ALA A 78 -7.43 11.41 -4.48
C ALA A 78 -8.25 10.69 -3.40
N MET A 79 -7.84 9.49 -2.97
CA MET A 79 -8.51 8.78 -1.89
C MET A 79 -8.38 9.50 -0.55
N LEU A 80 -7.26 10.17 -0.29
CA LEU A 80 -7.07 10.96 0.93
C LEU A 80 -7.74 12.33 0.87
N GLU A 81 -7.80 12.97 -0.30
CA GLU A 81 -8.48 14.26 -0.48
C GLU A 81 -9.98 14.16 -0.21
N ASN A 82 -10.62 13.07 -0.67
CA ASN A 82 -12.03 12.81 -0.39
C ASN A 82 -12.30 11.32 -0.13
N THR A 83 -12.01 10.88 1.09
CA THR A 83 -12.17 9.48 1.51
C THR A 83 -13.61 8.98 1.36
N ALA A 84 -14.60 9.80 1.66
CA ALA A 84 -16.01 9.40 1.56
C ALA A 84 -16.41 9.12 0.10
N GLU A 85 -15.99 9.99 -0.82
CA GLU A 85 -16.23 9.78 -2.25
C GLU A 85 -15.49 8.56 -2.78
N ALA A 86 -14.23 8.34 -2.36
CA ALA A 86 -13.48 7.14 -2.75
C ALA A 86 -14.15 5.85 -2.25
N ILE A 87 -14.65 5.82 -1.00
CA ILE A 87 -15.42 4.71 -0.46
C ILE A 87 -16.66 4.44 -1.30
N LEU A 88 -17.44 5.48 -1.61
CA LEU A 88 -18.66 5.34 -2.41
C LEU A 88 -18.34 4.87 -3.84
N LYS A 89 -17.25 5.36 -4.44
CA LYS A 89 -16.80 4.94 -5.78
C LYS A 89 -16.41 3.46 -5.80
N ILE A 90 -15.65 2.99 -4.79
CA ILE A 90 -15.29 1.57 -4.63
C ILE A 90 -16.55 0.73 -4.44
N ALA A 91 -17.45 1.14 -3.54
CA ALA A 91 -18.70 0.43 -3.27
C ALA A 91 -19.57 0.30 -4.53
N SER A 92 -19.68 1.38 -5.32
CA SER A 92 -20.49 1.42 -6.55
C SER A 92 -19.92 0.48 -7.61
N PHE A 93 -18.59 0.45 -7.73
CA PHE A 93 -17.88 -0.42 -8.66
C PHE A 93 -18.00 -1.90 -8.32
N LEU A 94 -18.02 -2.25 -7.02
CA LEU A 94 -18.20 -3.62 -6.58
C LEU A 94 -19.63 -4.13 -6.84
N ASP A 95 -20.63 -3.37 -6.38
CA ASP A 95 -22.06 -3.60 -6.62
C ASP A 95 -22.84 -2.41 -6.01
N ASP A 96 -23.41 -1.55 -6.86
CA ASP A 96 -24.07 -0.32 -6.41
C ASP A 96 -25.27 -0.59 -5.50
N ALA A 97 -26.13 -1.55 -5.86
CA ALA A 97 -27.33 -1.87 -5.09
C ALA A 97 -26.99 -2.52 -3.75
N LYS A 98 -25.95 -3.37 -3.72
CA LYS A 98 -25.55 -4.10 -2.51
C LYS A 98 -24.68 -3.29 -1.56
N TYR A 99 -23.77 -2.45 -2.08
CA TYR A 99 -22.76 -1.77 -1.27
C TYR A 99 -22.93 -0.25 -1.26
N ALA A 100 -23.15 0.41 -2.39
CA ALA A 100 -23.16 1.87 -2.43
C ALA A 100 -24.49 2.48 -1.94
N GLU A 101 -25.62 1.99 -2.44
CA GLU A 101 -26.96 2.44 -2.04
C GLU A 101 -27.15 2.40 -0.51
N PRO A 102 -26.82 1.31 0.21
CA PRO A 102 -26.90 1.29 1.67
C PRO A 102 -26.03 2.34 2.37
N LEU A 103 -24.87 2.69 1.81
CA LEU A 103 -23.99 3.72 2.36
C LEU A 103 -24.51 5.14 2.08
N ARG A 104 -25.19 5.36 0.96
CA ARG A 104 -25.82 6.66 0.63
C ARG A 104 -27.08 6.91 1.47
N GLN A 105 -27.85 5.87 1.73
CA GLN A 105 -29.14 5.97 2.44
C GLN A 105 -28.97 6.01 3.96
N ASP A 106 -27.86 5.46 4.49
CA ASP A 106 -27.61 5.37 5.93
C ASP A 106 -26.26 6.01 6.30
N PRO A 107 -26.27 7.27 6.78
CA PRO A 107 -25.08 7.98 7.19
C PRO A 107 -24.28 7.26 8.29
N GLU A 108 -24.93 6.47 9.16
CA GLU A 108 -24.21 5.73 10.20
C GLU A 108 -23.35 4.63 9.61
N LYS A 109 -23.82 3.94 8.56
CA LYS A 109 -23.01 2.94 7.85
C LYS A 109 -21.80 3.58 7.21
N LEU A 110 -21.97 4.70 6.50
CA LEU A 110 -20.85 5.41 5.89
C LEU A 110 -19.86 5.92 6.96
N ASN A 111 -20.35 6.49 8.05
CA ASN A 111 -19.51 6.96 9.17
C ASN A 111 -18.74 5.82 9.83
N ASN A 112 -19.33 4.63 9.95
CA ASN A 112 -18.62 3.45 10.44
C ASN A 112 -17.50 3.04 9.50
N VAL A 113 -17.75 2.97 8.19
CA VAL A 113 -16.68 2.67 7.20
C VAL A 113 -15.57 3.70 7.30
N LEU A 114 -15.89 5.00 7.29
CA LEU A 114 -14.92 6.09 7.45
C LEU A 114 -14.11 5.99 8.74
N LYS A 115 -14.76 5.67 9.86
CA LYS A 115 -14.10 5.52 11.16
C LYS A 115 -13.12 4.36 11.14
N TYR A 116 -13.56 3.17 10.70
CA TYR A 116 -12.74 1.97 10.73
C TYR A 116 -11.67 1.95 9.64
N SER A 117 -11.88 2.65 8.51
CA SER A 117 -10.85 2.85 7.49
C SER A 117 -9.95 4.08 7.75
N SER A 118 -10.18 4.82 8.83
CA SER A 118 -9.38 6.01 9.14
C SER A 118 -7.94 5.65 9.45
N PHE A 119 -7.00 6.54 9.13
CA PHE A 119 -5.58 6.32 9.42
C PHE A 119 -5.34 6.01 10.90
N LYS A 120 -5.98 6.74 11.82
CA LYS A 120 -5.83 6.51 13.26
C LYS A 120 -6.26 5.10 13.64
N HIS A 121 -7.46 4.69 13.26
CA HIS A 121 -7.99 3.38 13.61
C HIS A 121 -7.15 2.26 12.99
N MET A 122 -6.83 2.38 11.70
CA MET A 122 -6.00 1.40 11.00
C MET A 122 -4.60 1.30 11.62
N LYS A 123 -4.00 2.43 12.01
CA LYS A 123 -2.68 2.44 12.65
C LYS A 123 -2.68 1.72 13.98
N GLU A 124 -3.68 1.95 14.81
CA GLU A 124 -3.84 1.26 16.09
C GLU A 124 -4.12 -0.22 15.87
N SER A 125 -5.16 -0.55 15.09
CA SER A 125 -5.63 -1.93 14.92
C SER A 125 -4.63 -2.81 14.17
N VAL A 126 -4.16 -2.41 12.99
CA VAL A 126 -3.29 -3.25 12.14
C VAL A 126 -1.93 -3.45 12.77
N ASN A 127 -1.30 -2.40 13.31
CA ASN A 127 0.01 -2.54 13.94
C ASN A 127 -0.09 -3.41 15.20
N SER A 128 -1.16 -3.29 15.99
CA SER A 128 -1.39 -4.19 17.14
C SER A 128 -1.53 -5.63 16.68
N THR A 129 -2.37 -5.91 15.67
CA THR A 129 -2.57 -7.27 15.16
C THR A 129 -1.29 -7.89 14.63
N ILE A 130 -0.50 -7.15 13.83
CA ILE A 130 0.78 -7.68 13.32
C ILE A 130 1.75 -7.88 14.48
N SER A 131 1.83 -6.95 15.43
CA SER A 131 2.62 -7.11 16.66
C SER A 131 2.27 -8.41 17.39
N ASP A 132 0.98 -8.73 17.52
CA ASP A 132 0.55 -9.94 18.21
C ASP A 132 0.89 -11.20 17.41
N ILE A 133 0.76 -11.16 16.08
CA ILE A 133 1.13 -12.29 15.21
C ILE A 133 2.63 -12.58 15.29
N VAL A 134 3.50 -11.56 15.27
CA VAL A 134 4.96 -11.78 15.32
C VAL A 134 5.45 -12.31 16.68
N LYS A 135 4.62 -12.28 17.72
CA LYS A 135 4.89 -12.90 19.03
C LYS A 135 4.52 -14.39 19.07
N MET A 136 3.73 -14.87 18.10
CA MET A 136 3.27 -16.24 18.08
C MET A 136 4.39 -17.20 17.69
N THR A 137 4.39 -18.38 18.31
CA THR A 137 5.23 -19.50 17.89
C THR A 137 4.75 -20.09 16.56
N PRO A 138 5.62 -20.79 15.80
CA PRO A 138 5.20 -21.48 14.58
C PRO A 138 4.01 -22.43 14.78
N ASP A 139 3.95 -23.14 15.91
CA ASP A 139 2.84 -24.04 16.24
C ASP A 139 1.52 -23.30 16.50
N GLU A 140 1.59 -22.13 17.15
CA GLU A 140 0.42 -21.26 17.35
C GLU A 140 -0.07 -20.67 16.03
N ILE A 141 0.84 -20.24 15.15
CA ILE A 141 0.50 -19.74 13.81
C ILE A 141 -0.20 -20.85 13.00
N ALA A 142 0.33 -22.07 13.00
CA ALA A 142 -0.25 -23.20 12.28
C ALA A 142 -1.69 -23.52 12.72
N LYS A 143 -1.97 -23.42 14.02
CA LYS A 143 -3.27 -23.71 14.64
C LYS A 143 -4.25 -22.53 14.63
N SER A 144 -3.81 -21.34 14.24
CA SER A 144 -4.64 -20.13 14.21
C SER A 144 -5.66 -20.10 13.06
N ASP A 145 -6.62 -19.19 13.14
CA ASP A 145 -7.57 -18.90 12.08
C ASP A 145 -7.01 -17.93 11.01
N LEU A 146 -5.70 -17.67 11.00
CA LEU A 146 -5.08 -16.82 9.99
C LEU A 146 -5.24 -17.43 8.58
N PRO A 147 -5.39 -16.61 7.53
CA PRO A 147 -5.33 -17.09 6.16
C PRO A 147 -4.00 -17.81 5.88
N ASP A 148 -4.02 -18.86 5.06
CA ASP A 148 -2.82 -19.66 4.76
C ASP A 148 -1.65 -18.82 4.23
N THR A 149 -1.95 -17.78 3.45
CA THR A 149 -0.93 -16.85 2.96
C THR A 149 -0.22 -16.14 4.11
N MET A 150 -0.97 -15.69 5.13
CA MET A 150 -0.38 -15.06 6.31
C MET A 150 0.40 -16.08 7.16
N LYS A 151 -0.13 -17.31 7.32
CA LYS A 151 0.61 -18.39 8.01
C LYS A 151 1.97 -18.64 7.36
N ASN A 152 2.00 -18.69 6.03
CA ASN A 152 3.24 -18.88 5.28
C ASN A 152 4.21 -17.70 5.44
N ILE A 153 3.73 -16.47 5.43
CA ILE A 153 4.56 -15.26 5.61
C ILE A 153 5.17 -15.21 7.03
N PHE A 154 4.34 -15.40 8.07
CA PHE A 154 4.77 -15.21 9.45
C PHE A 154 5.51 -16.42 10.04
N SER A 155 5.31 -17.63 9.51
CA SER A 155 6.09 -18.81 9.92
C SER A 155 7.55 -18.78 9.44
N GLN A 156 7.86 -17.89 8.48
CA GLN A 156 9.18 -17.78 7.86
C GLN A 156 10.02 -16.63 8.42
N ILE A 157 9.59 -15.95 9.49
CA ILE A 157 10.40 -14.86 10.08
C ILE A 157 11.73 -15.44 10.59
N PRO A 158 12.88 -15.01 10.02
CA PRO A 158 14.18 -15.48 10.47
C PRO A 158 14.43 -15.07 11.93
N LYS A 159 14.91 -16.00 12.76
CA LYS A 159 15.24 -15.71 14.18
C LYS A 159 16.26 -14.57 14.34
N GLU A 160 17.13 -14.40 13.34
CA GLU A 160 18.12 -13.32 13.24
C GLU A 160 17.53 -11.92 13.01
N HIS A 161 16.24 -11.83 12.70
CA HIS A 161 15.50 -10.55 12.62
C HIS A 161 14.79 -10.20 13.93
N LEU A 162 14.83 -11.08 14.93
CA LEU A 162 14.27 -10.81 16.25
C LEU A 162 15.34 -10.19 17.18
N PRO A 163 14.98 -9.24 18.05
CA PRO A 163 15.85 -8.72 19.10
C PRO A 163 16.46 -9.80 20.02
N ASP A 164 17.68 -9.56 20.51
CA ASP A 164 18.42 -10.49 21.40
C ASP A 164 17.71 -10.76 22.74
N ASP A 165 16.87 -9.82 23.19
CA ASP A 165 16.10 -9.94 24.44
C ASP A 165 14.80 -10.74 24.27
N GLY A 166 14.52 -11.24 23.05
CA GLY A 166 13.31 -11.97 22.72
C GLY A 166 12.05 -11.11 22.69
N SER A 167 12.17 -9.78 22.81
CA SER A 167 11.05 -8.88 22.65
C SER A 167 10.62 -8.84 21.17
N PRO A 168 9.31 -8.76 20.89
CA PRO A 168 8.83 -8.62 19.53
C PRO A 168 9.33 -7.29 18.94
N PRO A 169 9.86 -7.28 17.71
CA PRO A 169 10.33 -6.06 17.08
C PRO A 169 9.19 -5.03 16.99
N PRO A 170 9.49 -3.73 17.13
CA PRO A 170 8.47 -2.69 16.99
C PRO A 170 7.90 -2.73 15.56
N VAL A 171 6.61 -3.09 15.44
CA VAL A 171 5.93 -3.16 14.15
C VAL A 171 5.30 -1.81 13.81
N ASN A 172 5.66 -1.25 12.66
CA ASN A 172 5.14 0.03 12.18
C ASN A 172 4.64 -0.05 10.74
N PHE A 173 3.83 -1.07 10.43
CA PHE A 173 3.28 -1.31 9.10
C PHE A 173 2.47 -0.10 8.58
N ILE A 174 1.55 0.40 9.40
CA ILE A 174 0.85 1.67 9.15
C ILE A 174 1.67 2.82 9.76
N ARG A 175 2.47 3.48 8.92
CA ARG A 175 3.51 4.44 9.33
C ARG A 175 3.01 5.87 9.57
N LYS A 176 2.75 6.64 8.49
CA LYS A 176 2.39 8.08 8.57
C LYS A 176 1.09 8.46 7.87
N GLY A 177 0.72 7.79 6.78
CA GLY A 177 -0.56 8.05 6.07
C GLY A 177 -0.69 9.46 5.49
N ILE A 178 0.41 10.09 5.11
CA ILE A 178 0.46 11.45 4.55
C ILE A 178 1.00 11.44 3.13
N ILE A 179 0.66 12.47 2.36
CA ILE A 179 1.18 12.75 1.01
C ILE A 179 2.39 13.68 1.12
N GLY A 180 3.42 13.43 0.33
CA GLY A 180 4.57 14.33 0.19
C GLY A 180 5.66 14.15 1.26
N ASP A 181 5.62 13.06 2.04
CA ASP A 181 6.66 12.77 3.03
C ASP A 181 8.02 12.58 2.37
N TRP A 182 8.05 12.22 1.08
CA TRP A 182 9.25 12.13 0.28
C TRP A 182 10.16 13.37 0.35
N ARG A 183 9.61 14.57 0.57
CA ARG A 183 10.40 15.81 0.72
C ARG A 183 11.31 15.81 1.94
N ASN A 184 11.00 14.99 2.94
CA ASN A 184 11.80 14.83 4.16
C ASN A 184 12.87 13.72 4.05
N HIS A 185 12.90 12.98 2.93
CA HIS A 185 13.71 11.77 2.79
C HIS A 185 14.62 11.79 1.57
N LEU A 186 14.10 12.20 0.41
CA LEU A 186 14.88 12.24 -0.81
C LEU A 186 15.80 13.47 -0.80
N SER A 187 17.07 13.25 -1.11
CA SER A 187 17.97 14.34 -1.48
C SER A 187 17.51 15.00 -2.78
N GLU A 188 18.01 16.20 -3.08
CA GLU A 188 17.73 16.86 -4.35
C GLU A 188 18.14 16.01 -5.55
N ASP A 189 19.28 15.31 -5.46
CA ASP A 189 19.77 14.42 -6.51
C ASP A 189 18.84 13.23 -6.72
N GLN A 190 18.45 12.55 -5.64
CA GLN A 190 17.49 11.44 -5.69
C GLN A 190 16.15 11.88 -6.27
N SER A 191 15.64 13.03 -5.84
CA SER A 191 14.41 13.60 -6.38
C SER A 191 14.53 13.81 -7.90
N LYS A 192 15.62 14.43 -8.37
CA LYS A 192 15.86 14.66 -9.80
C LYS A 192 15.98 13.36 -10.60
N ARG A 193 16.69 12.35 -10.07
CA ARG A 193 16.83 11.03 -10.70
C ARG A 193 15.49 10.31 -10.84
N MET A 194 14.64 10.39 -9.81
CA MET A 194 13.27 9.86 -9.85
C MET A 194 12.42 10.62 -10.87
N ASP A 195 12.50 11.95 -10.91
CA ASP A 195 11.77 12.79 -11.86
C ASP A 195 12.17 12.48 -13.31
N GLN A 196 13.47 12.30 -13.56
CA GLN A 196 13.99 11.91 -14.87
C GLN A 196 13.43 10.54 -15.29
N LYS A 197 13.55 9.51 -14.43
CA LYS A 197 13.02 8.18 -14.74
C LYS A 197 11.51 8.22 -14.94
N PHE A 198 10.77 8.96 -14.11
CA PHE A 198 9.32 9.13 -14.26
C PHE A 198 8.97 9.75 -15.61
N ALA A 199 9.63 10.84 -16.00
CA ALA A 199 9.41 11.52 -17.28
C ALA A 199 9.74 10.62 -18.48
N GLU A 200 10.84 9.87 -18.41
CA GLU A 200 11.25 8.93 -19.45
C GLU A 200 10.23 7.79 -19.60
N ARG A 201 9.82 7.16 -18.49
CA ARG A 201 8.92 5.99 -18.49
C ARG A 201 7.47 6.34 -18.83
N THR A 202 7.02 7.55 -18.51
CA THR A 202 5.64 7.99 -18.77
C THR A 202 5.49 8.84 -20.02
N LYS A 203 6.56 8.98 -20.81
CA LYS A 203 6.56 9.75 -22.05
C LYS A 203 5.44 9.29 -23.00
N GLY A 204 4.65 10.25 -23.48
CA GLY A 204 3.53 9.97 -24.39
C GLY A 204 2.24 9.53 -23.70
N THR A 205 2.21 9.51 -22.36
CA THR A 205 1.00 9.22 -21.57
C THR A 205 0.49 10.48 -20.86
N ASP A 206 -0.73 10.41 -20.33
CA ASP A 206 -1.32 11.40 -19.44
C ASP A 206 -1.05 11.11 -17.94
N ILE A 207 -0.23 10.09 -17.61
CA ILE A 207 0.17 9.74 -16.24
C ILE A 207 0.77 10.92 -15.47
N PRO A 208 1.59 11.82 -16.06
CA PRO A 208 2.08 13.00 -15.33
C PRO A 208 0.98 13.87 -14.72
N ASN A 209 -0.23 13.86 -15.30
CA ASN A 209 -1.36 14.62 -14.78
C ASN A 209 -1.91 14.04 -13.47
N LEU A 210 -1.67 12.76 -13.17
CA LEU A 210 -2.10 12.13 -11.91
C LEU A 210 -1.50 12.83 -10.69
N TRP A 211 -0.26 13.32 -10.82
CA TRP A 211 0.48 13.90 -9.69
C TRP A 211 1.00 15.31 -9.91
N LYS A 212 0.44 16.06 -10.87
CA LYS A 212 0.85 17.44 -11.16
C LYS A 212 0.88 18.37 -9.93
N ASN A 213 0.05 18.09 -8.91
CA ASN A 213 -0.04 18.88 -7.68
C ASN A 213 0.78 18.28 -6.51
N TYR A 214 1.42 17.11 -6.69
CA TYR A 214 2.12 16.39 -5.63
C TYR A 214 3.60 16.08 -5.93
N MET A 215 4.10 16.46 -7.11
CA MET A 215 5.50 16.30 -7.52
C MET A 215 6.43 17.40 -7.00
#